data_AF-A0A2B5WYZ0-F1
#
_entry.id   AF-A0A2B5WYZ0-F1
#
_cell.length_a   1.000
_cell.length_b   1.000
_cell.length_c   1.000
_cell.angle_alpha   90.00
_cell.angle_beta   90.00
_cell.angle_gamma   90.00
#
_symmetry.space_group_name_H-M   'P 1'
#
loop_
_entity.id
_entity.type
_entity.pdbx_description
1 polymer ?
#
loop_
_entity_poly.entity_id
_entity_poly.type
_entity_poly.pdbx_seq_one_letter_code
_entity_poly.pdbx_strand_id
1 'polypeptide(L)'
;MSKKEMLQNGIKQVFYEEEWYPPLSDALKDLTAAQACWQPEGEASNTIWENVNHLLIFKERLLARLHQDETFVAPQNNDETFVQGGRNDEDAWQQTVLRTIQVHDALQSALISLQEAELNQLTPSLPIWQQYMNILLHDAYHTGQIVQLRKFQGSWPAHRSYL
;
A
#
# COMPACT_ATOMS: atom_id res chain seq x y z
N MET A 1 -7.33 -12.73 21.45
CA MET A 1 -6.80 -11.67 20.58
C MET A 1 -7.91 -10.65 20.36
N SER A 2 -7.69 -9.38 20.71
CA SER A 2 -8.65 -8.29 20.47
C SER A 2 -8.66 -7.89 18.99
N LYS A 3 -9.64 -7.09 18.57
CA LYS A 3 -9.64 -6.57 17.18
C LYS A 3 -8.44 -5.66 16.96
N LYS A 4 -8.09 -4.83 17.94
CA LYS A 4 -6.90 -3.98 17.86
C LYS A 4 -5.63 -4.81 17.69
N GLU A 5 -5.44 -5.87 18.46
CA GLU A 5 -4.28 -6.76 18.33
C GLU A 5 -4.20 -7.40 16.93
N MET A 6 -5.33 -7.88 16.39
CA MET A 6 -5.38 -8.43 15.03
C MET A 6 -4.95 -7.40 13.97
N LEU A 7 -5.47 -6.18 14.07
CA LEU A 7 -5.13 -5.10 13.13
C LEU A 7 -3.68 -4.66 13.26
N GLN A 8 -3.14 -4.61 14.49
CA GLN A 8 -1.75 -4.23 14.75
C GLN A 8 -0.76 -5.27 14.22
N ASN A 9 -1.12 -6.56 14.26
CA ASN A 9 -0.35 -7.60 13.60
C ASN A 9 -0.46 -7.45 12.07
N GLY A 10 -1.68 -7.35 11.56
CA GLY A 10 -1.91 -7.26 10.11
C GLY A 10 -1.23 -6.05 9.46
N ILE A 11 -1.21 -4.88 10.11
CA ILE A 11 -0.55 -3.68 9.56
C ILE A 11 0.96 -3.85 9.46
N LYS A 12 1.60 -4.60 10.37
CA LYS A 12 3.02 -4.93 10.25
C LYS A 12 3.26 -5.94 9.14
N GLN A 13 2.43 -6.97 9.06
CA GLN A 13 2.57 -8.06 8.08
C GLN A 13 2.44 -7.58 6.63
N VAL A 14 1.54 -6.64 6.35
CA VAL A 14 1.36 -6.15 4.98
C VAL A 14 2.56 -5.34 4.48
N PHE A 15 3.35 -4.74 5.38
CA PHE A 15 4.31 -3.71 4.98
C PHE A 15 5.75 -3.95 5.41
N TYR A 16 6.02 -4.52 6.58
CA TYR A 16 7.39 -4.68 7.10
C TYR A 16 7.76 -6.12 7.48
N GLU A 17 6.80 -6.96 7.86
CA GLU A 17 7.06 -8.29 8.38
C GLU A 17 6.57 -9.36 7.40
N GLU A 18 7.45 -10.26 6.96
CA GLU A 18 7.07 -11.36 6.10
C GLU A 18 6.30 -12.45 6.85
N GLU A 19 5.24 -12.96 6.20
CA GLU A 19 4.43 -14.08 6.66
C GLU A 19 4.04 -14.96 5.47
N TRP A 20 2.74 -15.16 5.21
CA TRP A 20 2.21 -15.92 4.08
C TRP A 20 2.51 -15.30 2.70
N TYR A 21 3.02 -14.06 2.67
CA TYR A 21 3.45 -13.35 1.48
C TYR A 21 4.54 -12.31 1.84
N PRO A 22 5.33 -11.86 0.85
CA PRO A 22 6.34 -10.81 1.04
C PRO A 22 5.69 -9.50 1.49
N PRO A 23 6.28 -8.74 2.42
CA PRO A 23 5.77 -7.43 2.79
C PRO A 23 5.98 -6.41 1.66
N LEU A 24 5.14 -5.38 1.60
CA LEU A 24 5.22 -4.35 0.56
C LEU A 24 6.58 -3.64 0.53
N SER A 25 7.22 -3.37 1.68
CA SER A 25 8.55 -2.75 1.69
C SER A 25 9.60 -3.57 0.92
N ASP A 26 9.60 -4.89 1.07
CA ASP A 26 10.46 -5.80 0.30
C ASP A 26 10.08 -5.82 -1.18
N ALA A 27 8.77 -5.80 -1.49
CA ALA A 27 8.28 -5.72 -2.86
C ALA A 27 8.74 -4.45 -3.59
N LEU A 28 8.97 -3.35 -2.87
CA LEU A 28 9.42 -2.07 -3.41
C LEU A 28 10.94 -1.86 -3.40
N LYS A 29 11.66 -2.72 -2.68
CA LYS A 29 13.09 -2.57 -2.45
C LYS A 29 13.89 -2.61 -3.75
N ASP A 30 14.84 -1.69 -3.87
CA ASP A 30 15.83 -1.58 -4.95
C ASP A 30 15.22 -1.51 -6.38
N LEU A 31 14.00 -0.99 -6.53
CA LEU A 31 13.41 -0.71 -7.84
C LEU A 31 13.84 0.64 -8.38
N THR A 32 14.16 0.67 -9.67
CA THR A 32 14.32 1.90 -10.45
C THR A 32 12.97 2.37 -11.02
N ALA A 33 12.86 3.64 -11.38
CA ALA A 33 11.71 4.19 -12.10
C ALA A 33 11.45 3.42 -13.42
N ALA A 34 12.51 3.02 -14.11
CA ALA A 34 12.39 2.23 -15.34
C ALA A 34 11.73 0.86 -15.09
N GLN A 35 12.08 0.18 -14.00
CA GLN A 35 11.44 -1.08 -13.58
C GLN A 35 10.01 -0.83 -13.07
N ALA A 36 9.80 0.29 -12.39
CA ALA A 36 8.50 0.66 -11.83
C ALA A 36 7.46 0.98 -12.93
N CYS A 37 7.88 1.59 -14.04
CA CYS A 37 7.06 1.89 -15.21
C CYS A 37 6.94 0.74 -16.21
N TRP A 38 7.62 -0.38 -15.99
CA TRP A 38 7.61 -1.50 -16.94
C TRP A 38 6.26 -2.23 -16.90
N GLN A 39 5.85 -2.71 -18.07
CA GLN A 39 4.67 -3.57 -18.26
C GLN A 39 5.00 -4.70 -19.26
N PRO A 40 4.33 -5.87 -19.18
CA PRO A 40 4.41 -6.92 -20.18
C PRO A 40 3.93 -6.42 -21.56
N GLU A 41 4.55 -6.90 -22.64
CA GLU A 41 4.11 -6.54 -23.99
C GLU A 41 2.73 -7.14 -24.31
N GLY A 42 1.82 -6.32 -24.84
CA GLY A 42 0.53 -6.78 -25.36
C GLY A 42 -0.55 -7.04 -24.31
N GLU A 43 -0.31 -6.75 -23.03
CA GLU A 43 -1.27 -6.98 -21.94
C GLU A 43 -1.71 -5.67 -21.28
N ALA A 44 -2.99 -5.60 -20.87
CA ALA A 44 -3.51 -4.54 -20.03
C ALA A 44 -3.21 -4.88 -18.57
N SER A 45 -2.05 -4.44 -18.06
CA SER A 45 -1.70 -4.54 -16.65
C SER A 45 -1.24 -3.20 -16.11
N ASN A 46 -1.66 -2.86 -14.90
CA ASN A 46 -1.07 -1.72 -14.19
C ASN A 46 0.41 -1.97 -13.92
N THR A 47 1.24 -0.97 -14.09
CA THR A 47 2.67 -1.03 -13.74
C THR A 47 2.87 -1.15 -12.23
N ILE A 48 4.11 -1.34 -11.78
CA ILE A 48 4.42 -1.31 -10.35
C ILE A 48 4.14 0.09 -9.77
N TRP A 49 4.54 1.17 -10.47
CA TRP A 49 4.31 2.53 -9.98
C TRP A 49 2.82 2.84 -9.86
N GLU A 50 2.03 2.44 -10.85
CA GLU A 50 0.58 2.58 -10.82
C GLU A 50 -0.06 1.84 -9.65
N ASN A 51 0.36 0.59 -9.38
CA ASN A 51 -0.09 -0.15 -8.20
C ASN A 51 0.30 0.54 -6.88
N VAL A 52 1.50 1.14 -6.80
CA VAL A 52 1.92 1.87 -5.59
C VAL A 52 1.10 3.13 -5.38
N ASN A 53 0.86 3.91 -6.42
CA ASN A 53 0.01 5.11 -6.30
C ASN A 53 -1.43 4.74 -5.93
N HIS A 54 -1.95 3.64 -6.48
CA HIS A 54 -3.25 3.12 -6.10
C HIS A 54 -3.32 2.80 -4.60
N LEU A 55 -2.35 2.04 -4.08
CA LEU A 55 -2.25 1.75 -2.65
C LEU A 55 -2.12 3.02 -1.81
N LEU A 56 -1.23 3.94 -2.21
CA LEU A 56 -0.97 5.20 -1.52
C LEU A 56 -2.26 6.03 -1.38
N ILE A 57 -3.03 6.20 -2.45
CA ILE A 57 -4.27 7.02 -2.44
C ILE A 57 -5.29 6.45 -1.45
N PHE A 58 -5.49 5.13 -1.41
CA PHE A 58 -6.43 4.53 -0.46
C PHE A 58 -5.95 4.62 0.99
N LYS A 59 -4.63 4.55 1.22
CA LYS A 59 -4.03 4.81 2.54
C LYS A 59 -4.22 6.26 2.98
N GLU A 60 -3.93 7.22 2.10
CA GLU A 60 -4.11 8.65 2.37
C GLU A 60 -5.58 8.97 2.63
N ARG A 61 -6.50 8.34 1.90
CA ARG A 61 -7.94 8.46 2.15
C ARG A 61 -8.33 8.00 3.54
N LEU A 62 -7.81 6.86 4.01
CA LEU A 62 -8.08 6.39 5.38
C LEU A 62 -7.46 7.36 6.40
N LEU A 63 -6.22 7.78 6.19
CA LEU A 63 -5.53 8.69 7.10
C LEU A 63 -6.27 10.04 7.23
N ALA A 64 -6.71 10.61 6.10
CA ALA A 64 -7.52 11.84 6.07
C ALA A 64 -8.82 11.68 6.85
N ARG A 65 -9.52 10.54 6.72
CA ARG A 65 -10.74 10.25 7.49
C ARG A 65 -10.50 10.16 8.99
N LEU A 66 -9.39 9.57 9.41
CA LEU A 66 -9.02 9.46 10.82
C LEU A 66 -8.68 10.83 11.43
N HIS A 67 -8.12 11.74 10.63
CA HIS A 67 -7.77 13.09 11.04
C HIS A 67 -8.84 14.15 10.75
N GLN A 68 -9.97 13.76 10.16
CA GLN A 68 -11.01 14.68 9.69
C GLN A 68 -10.44 15.77 8.76
N ASP A 69 -9.46 15.39 7.93
CA ASP A 69 -8.82 16.28 6.97
C ASP A 69 -9.72 16.46 5.74
N GLU A 70 -10.31 17.66 5.63
CA GLU A 70 -11.20 18.05 4.54
C GLU A 70 -10.44 18.44 3.25
N THR A 71 -9.11 18.52 3.30
CA THR A 71 -8.28 18.91 2.14
C THR A 71 -7.99 17.74 1.19
N PHE A 72 -8.23 16.50 1.64
CA PHE A 72 -8.06 15.32 0.80
C PHE A 72 -9.10 15.28 -0.33
N VAL A 73 -8.62 15.26 -1.57
CA VAL A 73 -9.46 15.14 -2.76
C VAL A 73 -9.56 13.67 -3.15
N ALA A 74 -10.75 13.09 -2.96
CA ALA A 74 -10.99 11.71 -3.37
C ALA A 74 -10.98 11.57 -4.91
N PRO A 75 -10.41 10.47 -5.44
CA PRO A 75 -10.49 10.18 -6.87
C PRO A 75 -11.96 9.97 -7.28
N GLN A 76 -12.34 10.47 -8.46
CA GLN A 76 -13.70 10.35 -8.99
C GLN A 76 -14.03 8.93 -9.46
N ASN A 77 -13.00 8.20 -9.89
CA ASN A 77 -13.11 6.82 -10.34
C ASN A 77 -11.81 6.05 -10.02
N ASN A 78 -11.81 4.74 -10.29
CA ASN A 78 -10.66 3.88 -10.00
C ASN A 78 -9.44 4.21 -10.87
N ASP A 79 -9.65 4.60 -12.12
CA ASP A 79 -8.57 4.82 -13.09
C ASP A 79 -7.69 6.02 -12.70
N GLU A 80 -8.28 7.03 -12.05
CA GLU A 80 -7.56 8.20 -11.51
C GLU A 80 -6.53 7.85 -10.42
N THR A 81 -6.56 6.62 -9.90
CA THR A 81 -5.60 6.18 -8.88
C THR A 81 -4.33 5.54 -9.45
N PHE A 82 -4.31 5.27 -10.76
CA PHE A 82 -3.19 4.66 -11.47
C PHE A 82 -2.41 5.69 -12.30
N VAL A 83 -2.33 6.93 -11.83
CA VAL A 83 -1.49 7.95 -12.49
C VAL A 83 -0.06 7.80 -12.01
N GLN A 84 0.91 7.62 -12.91
CA GLN A 84 2.34 7.45 -12.59
C GLN A 84 3.24 8.54 -13.19
N GLY A 85 4.49 8.59 -12.73
CA GLY A 85 5.54 9.41 -13.32
C GLY A 85 6.18 8.80 -14.58
N GLY A 86 7.31 9.37 -15.00
CA GLY A 86 8.05 8.93 -16.18
C GLY A 86 9.12 7.87 -15.88
N ARG A 87 9.39 6.99 -16.84
CA ARG A 87 10.41 5.92 -16.76
C ARG A 87 11.85 6.35 -16.42
N ASN A 88 12.17 7.64 -16.53
CA ASN A 88 13.49 8.20 -16.24
C ASN A 88 13.46 9.15 -15.03
N ASP A 89 12.35 9.19 -14.29
CA ASP A 89 12.11 10.09 -13.18
C ASP A 89 12.33 9.37 -11.84
N GLU A 90 13.59 9.03 -11.57
CA GLU A 90 13.98 8.33 -10.34
C GLU A 90 13.60 9.14 -9.09
N ASP A 91 13.74 10.47 -9.12
CA ASP A 91 13.40 11.32 -8.00
C ASP A 91 11.90 11.22 -7.67
N ALA A 92 11.01 11.34 -8.66
CA ALA A 92 9.57 11.19 -8.42
C ALA A 92 9.21 9.78 -7.93
N TRP A 93 9.86 8.74 -8.45
CA TRP A 93 9.63 7.37 -7.98
C TRP A 93 10.02 7.21 -6.51
N GLN A 94 11.21 7.66 -6.13
CA GLN A 94 11.66 7.61 -4.74
C GLN A 94 10.76 8.45 -3.81
N GLN A 95 10.25 9.59 -4.28
CA GLN A 95 9.26 10.37 -3.51
C GLN A 95 7.94 9.61 -3.34
N THR A 96 7.44 8.91 -4.36
CA THR A 96 6.25 8.05 -4.24
C THR A 96 6.47 6.93 -3.20
N VAL A 97 7.62 6.25 -3.24
CA VAL A 97 7.95 5.19 -2.27
C VAL A 97 8.05 5.77 -0.86
N LEU A 98 8.77 6.88 -0.69
CA LEU A 98 8.91 7.56 0.60
C LEU A 98 7.55 7.98 1.17
N ARG A 99 6.69 8.56 0.33
CA ARG A 99 5.34 8.97 0.74
C ARG A 99 4.49 7.77 1.15
N THR A 100 4.56 6.66 0.42
CA THR A 100 3.89 5.40 0.76
C THR A 100 4.31 4.89 2.15
N ILE A 101 5.62 4.92 2.45
CA ILE A 101 6.17 4.56 3.76
C ILE A 101 5.62 5.50 4.86
N GLN A 102 5.71 6.81 4.66
CA GLN A 102 5.26 7.79 5.64
C GLN A 102 3.77 7.67 5.98
N VAL A 103 2.92 7.47 4.97
CA VAL A 103 1.48 7.31 5.17
C VAL A 103 1.18 5.97 5.87
N HIS A 104 1.89 4.91 5.53
CA HIS A 104 1.75 3.63 6.23
C HIS A 104 2.11 3.76 7.73
N ASP A 105 3.24 4.40 8.04
CA ASP A 105 3.69 4.61 9.43
C ASP A 105 2.72 5.49 10.22
N ALA A 106 2.14 6.50 9.57
CA ALA A 106 1.11 7.35 10.15
C ALA A 106 -0.16 6.54 10.48
N LEU A 107 -0.61 5.66 9.58
CA LEU A 107 -1.72 4.75 9.84
C LEU A 107 -1.41 3.77 10.99
N GLN A 108 -0.21 3.22 11.05
CA GLN A 108 0.21 2.35 12.15
C GLN A 108 0.18 3.11 13.49
N SER A 109 0.70 4.34 13.51
CA SER A 109 0.70 5.20 14.71
C SER A 109 -0.71 5.57 15.16
N ALA A 110 -1.60 5.89 14.21
CA ALA A 110 -3.00 6.17 14.48
C ALA A 110 -3.69 4.93 15.08
N LEU A 111 -3.48 3.74 14.50
CA LEU A 111 -4.02 2.48 15.01
C LEU A 111 -3.54 2.16 16.44
N ILE A 112 -2.26 2.42 16.75
CA ILE A 112 -1.71 2.24 18.10
C ILE A 112 -2.40 3.18 19.11
N SER A 113 -2.73 4.40 18.69
CA SER A 113 -3.32 5.43 19.56
C SER A 113 -4.80 5.19 19.85
N LEU A 114 -5.55 4.56 18.94
CA LEU A 114 -6.98 4.26 19.10
C LEU A 114 -7.25 3.28 20.25
N GLN A 115 -8.27 3.54 21.05
CA GLN A 115 -8.82 2.59 22.02
C GLN A 115 -9.68 1.53 21.31
N GLU A 116 -9.79 0.34 21.91
CA GLU A 116 -10.56 -0.79 21.35
C GLU A 116 -12.03 -0.40 21.05
N ALA A 117 -12.64 0.44 21.88
CA ALA A 117 -14.01 0.89 21.68
C ALA A 117 -14.17 1.81 20.45
N GLU A 118 -13.17 2.65 20.17
CA GLU A 118 -13.17 3.61 19.05
C GLU A 118 -13.16 2.91 17.71
N LEU A 119 -12.60 1.69 17.63
CA LEU A 119 -12.58 0.89 16.42
C LEU A 119 -13.98 0.63 15.82
N ASN A 120 -15.04 0.68 16.64
CA ASN A 120 -16.43 0.52 16.19
C ASN A 120 -17.07 1.80 15.65
N GLN A 121 -16.43 2.96 15.83
CA GLN A 121 -16.95 4.24 15.33
C GLN A 121 -16.98 4.26 13.80
N LEU A 122 -18.06 4.80 13.23
CA LEU A 122 -18.21 4.94 11.79
C LEU A 122 -17.46 6.17 11.30
N THR A 123 -16.65 6.03 10.24
CA THR A 123 -16.01 7.18 9.58
C THR A 123 -15.82 6.96 8.08
N PRO A 124 -16.62 7.55 7.18
CA PRO A 124 -17.93 8.14 7.41
C PRO A 124 -19.05 7.08 7.52
N SER A 125 -18.91 5.92 6.86
CA SER A 125 -19.99 4.93 6.71
C SER A 125 -19.64 3.52 7.17
N LEU A 126 -18.35 3.22 7.36
CA LEU A 126 -17.87 1.93 7.86
C LEU A 126 -17.14 2.12 9.19
N PRO A 127 -17.18 1.12 10.08
CA PRO A 127 -16.36 1.11 11.28
C PRO A 127 -14.87 1.28 10.96
N ILE A 128 -14.11 1.96 11.81
CA ILE A 128 -12.66 2.12 11.65
C ILE A 128 -11.97 0.76 11.47
N TRP A 129 -12.33 -0.25 12.27
CA TRP A 129 -11.72 -1.58 12.15
C TRP A 129 -11.89 -2.18 10.74
N GLN A 130 -13.06 -2.00 10.14
CA GLN A 130 -13.37 -2.58 8.84
C GLN A 130 -12.59 -1.86 7.73
N GLN A 131 -12.38 -0.56 7.86
CA GLN A 131 -11.57 0.20 6.90
C GLN A 131 -10.11 -0.18 6.96
N TYR A 132 -9.54 -0.37 8.16
CA TYR A 132 -8.19 -0.94 8.28
C TYR A 132 -8.13 -2.32 7.61
N MET A 133 -9.05 -3.24 7.93
CA MET A 133 -9.08 -4.56 7.28
C MET A 133 -9.12 -4.47 5.76
N ASN A 134 -9.91 -3.55 5.20
CA ASN A 134 -9.97 -3.34 3.76
C ASN A 134 -8.61 -2.89 3.19
N ILE A 135 -7.93 -1.95 3.84
CA ILE A 135 -6.57 -1.52 3.43
C ILE A 135 -5.58 -2.68 3.51
N LEU A 136 -5.62 -3.50 4.57
CA LEU A 136 -4.69 -4.61 4.72
C LEU A 136 -4.87 -5.69 3.65
N LEU A 137 -6.11 -6.05 3.34
CA LEU A 137 -6.40 -7.01 2.27
C LEU A 137 -6.05 -6.46 0.88
N HIS A 138 -6.27 -5.17 0.68
CA HIS A 138 -5.95 -4.45 -0.55
C HIS A 138 -4.44 -4.37 -0.79
N ASP A 139 -3.66 -4.02 0.24
CA ASP A 139 -2.19 -4.08 0.23
C ASP A 139 -1.68 -5.47 -0.16
N ALA A 140 -2.18 -6.53 0.50
CA ALA A 140 -1.75 -7.90 0.23
C ALA A 140 -2.01 -8.31 -1.22
N TYR A 141 -3.19 -7.97 -1.74
CA TYR A 141 -3.58 -8.25 -3.12
C TYR A 141 -2.63 -7.56 -4.13
N HIS A 142 -2.41 -6.25 -4.01
CA HIS A 142 -1.55 -5.52 -4.95
C HIS A 142 -0.06 -5.81 -4.74
N THR A 143 0.37 -6.16 -3.53
CA THR A 143 1.75 -6.63 -3.29
C THR A 143 2.02 -7.90 -4.08
N GLY A 144 1.06 -8.82 -4.16
CA GLY A 144 1.14 -9.99 -5.04
C GLY A 144 1.33 -9.63 -6.52
N GLN A 145 0.62 -8.62 -7.01
CA GLN A 145 0.76 -8.12 -8.38
C GLN A 145 2.14 -7.50 -8.63
N ILE A 146 2.63 -6.67 -7.71
CA ILE A 146 3.97 -6.08 -7.79
C ILE A 146 5.04 -7.18 -7.85
N VAL A 147 4.96 -8.16 -6.96
CA VAL A 147 5.90 -9.31 -6.95
C VAL A 147 5.82 -10.09 -8.27
N GLN A 148 4.63 -10.28 -8.83
CA GLN A 148 4.47 -10.95 -10.12
C GLN A 148 5.14 -10.18 -11.28
N LEU A 149 4.98 -8.87 -11.33
CA LEU A 149 5.66 -8.02 -12.33
C LEU A 149 7.18 -8.10 -12.17
N ARG A 150 7.68 -8.05 -10.93
CA ARG A 150 9.11 -8.20 -10.66
C ARG A 150 9.65 -9.57 -11.09
N LYS A 151 8.87 -10.64 -10.92
CA LYS A 151 9.24 -11.97 -11.42
C LYS A 151 9.34 -12.01 -12.94
N PHE A 152 8.40 -11.40 -13.66
CA PHE A 152 8.47 -11.31 -15.13
C PHE A 152 9.67 -10.48 -15.61
N GLN A 153 10.03 -9.43 -14.88
CA GLN A 153 11.23 -8.62 -15.17
C GLN A 153 12.55 -9.31 -14.80
N GLY A 154 12.50 -10.40 -14.01
CA GLY A 154 13.69 -10.97 -13.38
C GLY A 154 14.31 -10.09 -12.28
N SER A 155 13.60 -9.05 -11.83
CA SER A 155 14.02 -8.13 -10.77
C SER A 155 13.63 -8.59 -9.37
N TRP A 156 12.88 -9.69 -9.26
CA TRP A 156 12.58 -10.35 -7.97
C TRP A 156 13.69 -11.34 -7.58
N PRO A 157 14.18 -11.34 -6.33
CA PRO A 157 15.19 -12.29 -5.89
C PRO A 157 14.75 -13.74 -6.07
N ALA A 158 15.61 -14.56 -6.68
CA ALA A 158 15.34 -16.00 -6.91
C ALA A 158 15.26 -16.81 -5.60
N HIS A 159 15.97 -16.35 -4.56
CA HIS A 159 15.94 -16.91 -3.23
C HIS A 159 15.59 -15.79 -2.24
N ARG A 160 14.57 -16.03 -1.41
CA ARG A 160 14.24 -15.20 -0.25
C ARG A 160 14.30 -16.12 0.97
N SER A 161 14.99 -15.67 2.01
CA SER A 161 14.92 -16.31 3.32
C SER A 161 13.52 -16.05 3.88
N TYR A 162 12.69 -17.09 3.95
CA TYR A 162 11.46 -17.07 4.73
C TYR A 162 11.74 -17.71 6.11
N LEU A 163 10.87 -17.42 7.07
CA LEU A 163 10.85 -17.98 8.44
C LEU A 163 11.38 -19.41 8.55
#